data_AF-A0A5Q0GYR2-F1
#
_entry.id   AF-A0A5Q0GYR2-F1
#
_cell.length_a   1.000
_cell.length_b   1.000
_cell.length_c   1.000
_cell.angle_alpha   90.00
_cell.angle_beta   90.00
_cell.angle_gamma   90.00
#
_symmetry.space_group_name_H-M   'P 1'
#
loop_
_entity.id
_entity.type
_entity.pdbx_description
1 polymer ?
#
loop_
_entity_poly.entity_id
_entity_poly.type
_entity_poly.pdbx_seq_one_letter_code
_entity_poly.pdbx_strand_id
1 'polypeptide(L)'
;MVVTGSHPTGRQPDEVRVERRRLLLVHVRIAAVSLGVLIVLVALSTVPATAVLGTALLVAAAATACGALTGFLFGIPRIPEDRAQRGDGTTALSANTNLEQISDWLTKILVGVGLVQVGAIGDAAGRLVDTIATAFQPAKHATVLAGALVVLPTVLGFLVSYIGARTWLMEMFTEFDGGIASFVRSQVNQALAPVQAEVDQVQQDQRALRELLAVVDAQLDSRGPEPRLDTLADLLAKATPAQREYAFRSVTKVRRSPSTDDLARRRTIPVLRALVDADPGRYAYRAELGSALADVGEHHRALAELDQAIALRGAPTKSDWFEFHRARARLGTIPPTATPDPETAALLRDDLAVAWRKPSFRAYLTQVLTKHADNPEHQVAERMLPYLPPDVDATTHDSR
;
A
#
# COMPACT_ATOMS: atom_id res chain seq x y z
N MET A 1 5.23 31.12 33.20
CA MET A 1 5.07 32.33 32.39
C MET A 1 5.92 32.14 31.14
N VAL A 2 5.35 31.53 30.09
CA VAL A 2 6.05 31.25 28.83
C VAL A 2 5.32 32.01 27.75
N VAL A 3 6.08 32.84 27.05
CA VAL A 3 5.64 33.87 26.11
C VAL A 3 4.97 33.24 24.89
N THR A 4 3.71 33.59 24.66
CA THR A 4 2.98 33.35 23.41
C THR A 4 3.56 34.25 22.32
N GLY A 5 4.43 33.69 21.46
CA GLY A 5 4.84 34.32 20.22
C GLY A 5 3.75 34.19 19.17
N SER A 6 2.95 35.24 18.98
CA SER A 6 2.07 35.38 17.83
C SER A 6 2.92 35.58 16.58
N HIS A 7 3.09 34.51 15.79
CA HIS A 7 3.60 34.64 14.42
C HIS A 7 2.65 35.56 13.63
N PRO A 8 3.15 36.62 12.98
CA PRO A 8 2.37 37.28 11.95
C PRO A 8 2.20 36.26 10.83
N THR A 9 0.96 35.80 10.61
CA THR A 9 0.57 35.03 9.44
C THR A 9 0.89 35.87 8.21
N GLY A 10 2.09 35.67 7.66
CA GLY A 10 2.43 36.17 6.34
C GLY A 10 1.42 35.58 5.39
N ARG A 11 0.55 36.43 4.82
CA ARG A 11 -0.35 36.02 3.72
C ARG A 11 0.49 35.24 2.72
N GLN A 12 0.08 34.01 2.42
CA GLN A 12 0.81 33.16 1.48
C GLN A 12 1.01 33.94 0.18
N PRO A 13 2.16 33.76 -0.51
CA PRO A 13 2.49 34.53 -1.72
C PRO A 13 1.38 34.47 -2.80
N ASP A 14 0.53 33.44 -2.77
CA ASP A 14 -0.63 33.31 -3.65
C ASP A 14 -1.79 34.25 -3.27
N GLU A 15 -2.09 34.44 -1.98
CA GLU A 15 -3.13 35.38 -1.53
C GLU A 15 -2.81 36.82 -1.94
N VAL A 16 -1.54 37.22 -1.80
CA VAL A 16 -1.07 38.57 -2.18
C VAL A 16 -1.15 38.80 -3.68
N ARG A 17 -0.93 37.76 -4.49
CA ARG A 17 -1.04 37.82 -5.97
C ARG A 17 -2.50 37.93 -6.43
N VAL A 18 -3.39 37.15 -5.81
CA VAL A 18 -4.84 37.18 -6.08
C VAL A 18 -5.43 38.55 -5.74
N GLU A 19 -5.04 39.12 -4.61
CA GLU A 19 -5.55 40.41 -4.16
C GLU A 19 -5.05 41.58 -5.02
N ARG A 20 -3.77 41.57 -5.42
CA ARG A 20 -3.22 42.56 -6.37
C ARG A 20 -3.90 42.49 -7.75
N ARG A 21 -4.24 41.30 -8.23
CA ARG A 21 -4.96 41.11 -9.51
C ARG A 21 -6.40 41.61 -9.44
N ARG A 22 -7.13 41.33 -8.36
CA ARG A 22 -8.48 41.86 -8.13
C ARG A 22 -8.49 43.38 -8.06
N LEU A 23 -7.52 43.98 -7.37
CA LEU A 23 -7.36 45.43 -7.28
C LEU A 23 -7.08 46.06 -8.66
N LEU A 24 -6.20 45.46 -9.45
CA LEU A 24 -5.89 45.95 -10.79
C LEU A 24 -7.12 45.90 -11.72
N LEU A 25 -7.90 44.83 -11.69
CA LEU A 25 -9.14 44.71 -12.46
C LEU A 25 -10.19 45.74 -12.05
N VAL A 26 -10.33 46.00 -10.75
CA VAL A 26 -11.22 47.05 -10.24
C VAL A 26 -10.76 48.42 -10.74
N HIS A 27 -9.46 48.71 -10.71
CA HIS A 27 -8.91 49.98 -11.19
C HIS A 27 -9.08 50.16 -12.70
N VAL A 28 -8.91 49.10 -13.50
CA VAL A 28 -9.15 49.14 -14.95
C VAL A 28 -10.64 49.36 -15.27
N ARG A 29 -11.56 48.71 -14.55
CA ARG A 29 -13.00 48.94 -14.69
C ARG A 29 -13.41 50.36 -14.29
N ILE A 30 -12.83 50.88 -13.22
CA ILE A 30 -13.09 52.25 -12.78
C ILE A 30 -12.57 53.24 -13.83
N ALA A 31 -11.32 53.11 -14.26
CA ALA A 31 -10.74 53.97 -15.31
C ALA A 31 -11.53 53.92 -16.62
N ALA A 32 -12.03 52.73 -16.99
CA ALA A 32 -12.91 52.52 -18.13
C ALA A 32 -14.20 53.33 -18.04
N VAL A 33 -14.89 53.21 -16.91
CA VAL A 33 -16.13 53.93 -16.63
C VAL A 33 -15.86 55.44 -16.55
N SER A 34 -14.79 55.87 -15.89
CA SER A 34 -14.38 57.28 -15.78
C SER A 34 -14.09 57.91 -17.14
N LEU A 35 -13.43 57.19 -18.04
CA LEU A 35 -13.15 57.66 -19.40
C LEU A 35 -14.42 57.74 -20.25
N GLY A 36 -15.31 56.75 -20.15
CA GLY A 36 -16.63 56.79 -20.81
C GLY A 36 -17.49 57.96 -20.32
N VAL A 37 -17.50 58.21 -19.01
CA VAL A 37 -18.19 59.35 -18.38
C VAL A 37 -17.56 60.68 -18.83
N LEU A 38 -16.24 60.78 -18.90
CA LEU A 38 -15.55 61.99 -19.38
C LEU A 38 -15.93 62.33 -20.83
N ILE A 39 -15.98 61.33 -21.72
CA ILE A 39 -16.37 61.50 -23.12
C ILE A 39 -17.84 61.98 -23.21
N VAL A 40 -18.73 61.42 -22.38
CA VAL A 40 -20.14 61.83 -22.29
C VAL A 40 -20.28 63.27 -21.76
N LEU A 41 -19.51 63.65 -20.73
CA LEU A 41 -19.51 65.00 -20.17
C LEU A 41 -18.99 66.05 -21.18
N VAL A 42 -17.96 65.70 -21.97
CA VAL A 42 -17.47 66.55 -23.06
C VAL A 42 -18.53 66.70 -24.16
N ALA A 43 -19.25 65.63 -24.52
CA ALA A 43 -20.36 65.70 -25.48
C ALA A 43 -21.53 66.58 -24.98
N LEU A 44 -21.84 66.53 -23.68
CA LEU A 44 -22.86 67.36 -23.03
C LEU A 44 -22.51 68.85 -22.97
N SER A 45 -21.22 69.21 -23.05
CA SER A 45 -20.76 70.60 -22.92
C SER A 45 -20.95 71.47 -24.17
N THR A 46 -21.45 70.92 -25.29
CA THR A 46 -21.41 71.60 -26.60
C THR A 46 -22.74 71.69 -27.39
N VAL A 47 -23.84 71.01 -27.03
CA VAL A 47 -25.10 70.93 -27.84
C VAL A 47 -26.37 70.68 -26.97
N PRO A 48 -27.62 71.08 -27.36
CA PRO A 48 -28.85 70.76 -26.61
C PRO A 48 -29.14 69.24 -26.48
N ALA A 49 -29.79 68.84 -25.37
CA ALA A 49 -29.17 67.93 -24.41
C ALA A 49 -29.57 66.43 -24.38
N THR A 50 -30.49 65.91 -25.21
CA THR A 50 -30.95 64.50 -25.05
C THR A 50 -30.66 63.57 -26.22
N ALA A 51 -30.84 64.03 -27.47
CA ALA A 51 -30.60 63.20 -28.65
C ALA A 51 -29.10 62.93 -28.89
N VAL A 52 -28.25 63.94 -28.68
CA VAL A 52 -26.79 63.82 -28.82
C VAL A 52 -26.20 62.88 -27.76
N LEU A 53 -26.72 62.95 -26.54
CA LEU A 53 -26.36 62.06 -25.43
C LEU A 53 -26.73 60.60 -25.74
N GLY A 54 -27.95 60.37 -26.22
CA GLY A 54 -28.42 59.05 -26.62
C GLY A 54 -27.56 58.42 -27.72
N THR A 55 -27.23 59.20 -28.76
CA THR A 55 -26.36 58.74 -29.85
C THR A 55 -24.95 58.44 -29.36
N ALA A 56 -24.35 59.30 -28.53
CA ALA A 56 -23.01 59.07 -27.98
C ALA A 56 -22.94 57.80 -27.11
N LEU A 57 -23.94 57.57 -26.26
CA LEU A 57 -24.03 56.38 -25.41
C LEU A 57 -24.22 55.11 -26.24
N LEU A 58 -25.09 55.14 -27.26
CA LEU A 58 -25.31 53.98 -28.14
C LEU A 58 -24.06 53.63 -28.95
N VAL A 59 -23.38 54.63 -29.52
CA VAL A 59 -22.12 54.42 -30.24
C VAL A 59 -21.05 53.86 -29.30
N ALA A 60 -20.88 54.44 -28.12
CA ALA A 60 -19.91 53.96 -27.14
C ALA A 60 -20.23 52.53 -26.66
N ALA A 61 -21.51 52.21 -26.41
CA ALA A 61 -21.94 50.87 -26.01
C ALA A 61 -21.70 49.83 -27.11
N ALA A 62 -22.05 50.17 -28.36
CA ALA A 62 -21.82 49.29 -29.52
C ALA A 62 -20.31 49.06 -29.75
N ALA A 63 -19.51 50.13 -29.71
CA ALA A 63 -18.05 50.06 -29.79
C ALA A 63 -17.46 49.19 -28.66
N THR A 64 -17.92 49.39 -27.42
CA THR A 64 -17.50 48.58 -26.27
C THR A 64 -17.89 47.11 -26.43
N ALA A 65 -19.10 46.80 -26.91
CA ALA A 65 -19.55 45.44 -27.13
C ALA A 65 -18.72 44.72 -28.21
N CYS A 66 -18.44 45.40 -29.33
CA CYS A 66 -17.55 44.89 -30.38
C CYS A 66 -16.16 44.62 -29.82
N GLY A 67 -15.58 45.60 -29.12
CA GLY A 67 -14.28 45.45 -28.46
C GLY A 67 -14.26 44.29 -27.47
N ALA A 68 -15.28 44.19 -26.60
CA ALA A 68 -15.38 43.15 -25.59
C ALA A 68 -15.56 41.75 -26.18
N LEU A 69 -16.33 41.60 -27.25
CA LEU A 69 -16.46 40.33 -27.97
C LEU A 69 -15.11 39.88 -28.53
N THR A 70 -14.39 40.80 -29.18
CA THR A 70 -13.05 40.54 -29.71
C THR A 70 -12.07 40.21 -28.58
N GLY A 71 -12.05 41.01 -27.51
CA GLY A 71 -11.20 40.78 -26.35
C GLY A 71 -11.48 39.45 -25.66
N PHE A 72 -12.76 39.06 -25.56
CA PHE A 72 -13.17 37.76 -25.05
C PHE A 72 -12.60 36.63 -25.91
N LEU A 73 -12.83 36.67 -27.22
CA LEU A 73 -12.40 35.64 -28.16
C LEU A 73 -10.87 35.41 -28.10
N PHE A 74 -10.10 36.48 -27.94
CA PHE A 74 -8.65 36.42 -27.79
C PHE A 74 -8.18 36.09 -26.36
N GLY A 75 -9.02 36.31 -25.35
CA GLY A 75 -8.73 36.05 -23.95
C GLY A 75 -9.03 34.62 -23.50
N ILE A 76 -9.79 33.83 -24.28
CA ILE A 76 -10.12 32.44 -23.95
C ILE A 76 -8.82 31.61 -23.84
N PRO A 77 -8.55 30.98 -22.68
CA PRO A 77 -7.41 30.08 -22.53
C PRO A 77 -7.64 28.80 -23.34
N ARG A 78 -6.60 28.32 -24.06
CA ARG A 78 -6.61 27.02 -24.74
C ARG A 78 -5.66 26.06 -24.04
N ILE A 79 -6.09 24.81 -23.88
CA ILE A 79 -5.27 23.73 -23.35
C ILE A 79 -4.48 23.16 -24.54
N PRO A 80 -3.13 23.13 -24.51
CA PRO A 80 -2.36 22.54 -25.60
C PRO A 80 -2.62 21.03 -25.67
N GLU A 81 -3.14 20.57 -26.82
CA GLU A 81 -3.50 19.16 -27.10
C GLU A 81 -2.31 18.19 -26.93
N ASP A 82 -1.10 18.69 -27.15
CA ASP A 82 0.14 17.90 -27.17
C ASP A 82 0.58 17.40 -25.78
N ARG A 83 0.06 17.98 -24.67
CA ARG A 83 0.37 17.53 -23.30
C ARG A 83 -0.66 16.58 -22.70
N ALA A 84 -1.89 16.54 -23.23
CA ALA A 84 -2.91 15.59 -22.79
C ALA A 84 -2.51 14.12 -23.06
N GLN A 85 -1.61 13.89 -24.03
CA GLN A 85 -1.12 12.57 -24.41
C GLN A 85 0.12 12.09 -23.64
N ARG A 86 0.83 12.95 -22.89
CA ARG A 86 2.11 12.59 -22.25
C ARG A 86 1.99 12.02 -20.82
N GLY A 87 0.79 11.95 -20.24
CA GLY A 87 0.54 11.20 -18.99
C GLY A 87 1.29 11.70 -17.73
N ASP A 88 2.01 12.81 -17.79
CA ASP A 88 2.69 13.38 -16.63
C ASP A 88 1.67 14.11 -15.76
N GLY A 89 1.36 13.55 -14.60
CA GLY A 89 0.35 14.00 -13.63
C GLY A 89 0.63 15.36 -12.97
N THR A 90 1.47 16.19 -13.58
CA THR A 90 1.69 17.60 -13.25
C THR A 90 1.19 18.44 -14.41
N THR A 91 -0.09 18.81 -14.37
CA THR A 91 -0.72 19.77 -15.29
C THR A 91 -0.20 21.18 -14.99
N ALA A 92 1.11 21.41 -15.13
CA ALA A 92 1.68 22.74 -15.07
C ALA A 92 1.29 23.46 -16.36
N LEU A 93 0.27 24.31 -16.29
CA LEU A 93 -0.15 25.16 -17.40
C LEU A 93 1.03 26.03 -17.86
N SER A 94 1.53 25.79 -19.07
CA SER A 94 2.56 26.64 -19.66
C SER A 94 1.98 27.95 -20.15
N ALA A 95 2.81 29.00 -20.12
CA ALA A 95 2.46 30.34 -20.57
C ALA A 95 1.85 30.32 -21.99
N ASN A 96 0.76 31.08 -22.15
CA ASN A 96 -0.01 31.18 -23.38
C ASN A 96 0.80 31.92 -24.47
N THR A 97 1.16 31.23 -25.55
CA THR A 97 1.87 31.77 -26.73
C THR A 97 0.93 32.53 -27.69
N ASN A 98 -0.35 32.73 -27.34
CA ASN A 98 -1.32 33.44 -28.19
C ASN A 98 -0.84 34.82 -28.64
N LEU A 99 -0.26 35.64 -27.76
CA LEU A 99 0.19 36.98 -28.16
C LEU A 99 1.40 36.92 -29.10
N GLU A 100 2.25 35.90 -28.94
CA GLU A 100 3.41 35.68 -29.79
C GLU A 100 2.96 35.22 -31.19
N GLN A 101 2.03 34.27 -31.25
CA GLN A 101 1.43 33.81 -32.51
C GLN A 101 0.57 34.91 -33.16
N ILE A 102 -0.28 35.60 -32.42
CA ILE A 102 -1.10 36.70 -32.96
C ILE A 102 -0.24 37.88 -33.39
N SER A 103 0.86 38.20 -32.68
CA SER A 103 1.81 39.23 -33.13
C SER A 103 2.46 38.84 -34.47
N ASP A 104 2.80 37.57 -34.65
CA ASP A 104 3.34 37.03 -35.90
C ASP A 104 2.29 37.07 -37.04
N TRP A 105 1.04 36.68 -36.76
CA TRP A 105 -0.08 36.80 -37.72
C TRP A 105 -0.44 38.26 -38.02
N LEU A 106 -0.45 39.14 -37.02
CA LEU A 106 -0.73 40.57 -37.19
C LEU A 106 0.35 41.20 -38.05
N THR A 107 1.62 40.85 -37.84
CA THR A 107 2.72 41.37 -38.66
C THR A 107 2.61 40.85 -40.10
N LYS A 108 2.22 39.59 -40.30
CA LYS A 108 1.94 39.03 -41.64
C LYS A 108 0.72 39.66 -42.32
N ILE A 109 -0.34 40.01 -41.61
CA ILE A 109 -1.52 40.72 -42.14
C ILE A 109 -1.18 42.19 -42.42
N LEU A 110 -0.42 42.85 -41.54
CA LEU A 110 -0.03 44.25 -41.71
C LEU A 110 0.95 44.41 -42.88
N VAL A 111 1.78 43.40 -43.15
CA VAL A 111 2.63 43.32 -44.34
C VAL A 111 1.85 42.85 -45.59
N GLY A 112 0.89 41.93 -45.47
CA GLY A 112 0.17 41.32 -46.60
C GLY A 112 -1.12 42.05 -47.01
N VAL A 113 -2.06 42.23 -46.09
CA VAL A 113 -3.32 42.99 -46.30
C VAL A 113 -3.04 44.49 -46.26
N GLY A 114 -2.06 44.93 -45.48
CA GLY A 114 -1.65 46.34 -45.44
C GLY A 114 -1.09 46.88 -46.76
N LEU A 115 -0.51 46.01 -47.59
CA LEU A 115 0.00 46.39 -48.91
C LEU A 115 -1.11 46.61 -49.96
N VAL A 116 -2.34 46.13 -49.74
CA VAL A 116 -3.40 46.12 -50.79
C VAL A 116 -4.75 46.71 -50.33
N GLN A 117 -5.11 46.64 -49.04
CA GLN A 117 -6.47 46.95 -48.56
C GLN A 117 -6.57 47.90 -47.36
N VAL A 118 -5.45 48.31 -46.75
CA VAL A 118 -5.48 49.28 -45.62
C VAL A 118 -6.15 50.60 -46.00
N GLY A 119 -6.00 51.05 -47.25
CA GLY A 119 -6.73 52.22 -47.75
C GLY A 119 -8.24 52.04 -47.67
N ALA A 120 -8.77 50.90 -48.15
CA ALA A 120 -10.21 50.64 -48.13
C ALA A 120 -10.81 50.53 -46.71
N ILE A 121 -10.03 49.99 -45.75
CA ILE A 121 -10.42 49.94 -44.33
C ILE A 121 -10.40 51.34 -43.72
N GLY A 122 -9.35 52.13 -44.01
CA GLY A 122 -9.25 53.53 -43.60
C GLY A 122 -10.42 54.37 -44.13
N ASP A 123 -10.78 54.20 -45.41
CA ASP A 123 -11.90 54.90 -46.04
C ASP A 123 -13.24 54.49 -45.44
N ALA A 124 -13.43 53.20 -45.13
CA ALA A 124 -14.65 52.71 -44.48
C ALA A 124 -14.77 53.24 -43.04
N ALA A 125 -13.67 53.26 -42.30
CA ALA A 125 -13.62 53.83 -40.95
C ALA A 125 -13.85 55.35 -40.98
N GLY A 126 -13.26 56.06 -41.94
CA GLY A 126 -13.50 57.48 -42.18
C GLY A 126 -14.97 57.78 -42.44
N ARG A 127 -15.60 57.03 -43.35
CA ARG A 127 -17.05 57.15 -43.62
C ARG A 127 -17.91 56.90 -42.39
N LEU A 128 -17.56 55.92 -41.56
CA LEU A 128 -18.27 55.63 -40.32
C LEU A 128 -18.15 56.80 -39.33
N VAL A 129 -16.93 57.32 -39.14
CA VAL A 129 -16.67 58.48 -38.27
C VAL A 129 -17.39 59.72 -38.78
N ASP A 130 -17.37 59.99 -40.08
CA ASP A 130 -18.06 61.13 -40.69
C ASP A 130 -19.58 61.02 -40.54
N THR A 131 -20.12 59.81 -40.72
CA THR A 131 -21.56 59.53 -40.52
C THR A 131 -21.96 59.81 -39.07
N ILE A 132 -21.17 59.32 -38.11
CA ILE A 132 -21.41 59.56 -36.68
C ILE A 132 -21.23 61.05 -36.35
N ALA A 133 -20.26 61.74 -36.96
CA ALA A 133 -19.98 63.16 -36.76
C ALA A 133 -21.15 64.06 -37.17
N THR A 134 -21.98 63.66 -38.13
CA THR A 134 -23.20 64.40 -38.52
C THR A 134 -24.15 64.61 -37.34
N ALA A 135 -24.21 63.64 -36.41
CA ALA A 135 -25.05 63.73 -35.21
C ALA A 135 -24.52 64.74 -34.16
N PHE A 136 -23.30 65.24 -34.34
CA PHE A 136 -22.64 66.18 -33.42
C PHE A 136 -22.42 67.57 -34.05
N GLN A 137 -22.87 67.82 -35.29
CA GLN A 137 -22.79 69.14 -35.91
C GLN A 137 -23.76 70.14 -35.24
N PRO A 138 -23.41 71.45 -35.13
CA PRO A 138 -22.25 72.14 -35.73
C PRO A 138 -21.02 72.21 -34.80
N ALA A 139 -20.83 71.28 -33.86
CA ALA A 139 -19.68 71.34 -32.95
C ALA A 139 -18.34 71.40 -33.72
N LYS A 140 -17.47 72.33 -33.33
CA LYS A 140 -16.17 72.61 -34.01
C LYS A 140 -15.25 71.38 -34.14
N HIS A 141 -15.49 70.33 -33.34
CA HIS A 141 -14.68 69.11 -33.30
C HIS A 141 -15.52 67.82 -33.42
N ALA A 142 -16.68 67.88 -34.08
CA ALA A 142 -17.61 66.74 -34.23
C ALA A 142 -16.95 65.45 -34.74
N THR A 143 -16.07 65.55 -35.75
CA THR A 143 -15.35 64.39 -36.32
C THR A 143 -14.36 63.77 -35.35
N VAL A 144 -13.64 64.60 -34.57
CA VAL A 144 -12.69 64.12 -33.56
C VAL A 144 -13.43 63.42 -32.41
N LEU A 145 -14.57 63.98 -32.00
CA LEU A 145 -15.43 63.40 -30.97
C LEU A 145 -16.00 62.05 -31.41
N ALA A 146 -16.51 61.96 -32.64
CA ALA A 146 -17.02 60.73 -33.24
C ALA A 146 -15.93 59.64 -33.32
N GLY A 147 -14.73 60.01 -33.78
CA GLY A 147 -13.58 59.09 -33.81
C GLY A 147 -13.18 58.59 -32.43
N ALA A 148 -13.12 59.49 -31.44
CA ALA A 148 -12.80 59.14 -30.06
C ALA A 148 -13.87 58.21 -29.43
N LEU A 149 -15.16 58.45 -29.72
CA LEU A 149 -16.29 57.63 -29.27
C LEU A 149 -16.31 56.22 -29.87
N VAL A 150 -15.71 56.02 -31.04
CA VAL A 150 -15.57 54.68 -31.64
C VAL A 150 -14.32 53.99 -31.10
N VAL A 151 -13.17 54.67 -31.11
CA VAL A 151 -11.89 54.03 -30.81
C VAL A 151 -11.72 53.74 -29.33
N LEU A 152 -11.94 54.73 -28.45
CA LEU A 152 -11.65 54.56 -27.02
C LEU A 152 -12.52 53.47 -26.38
N PRO A 153 -13.86 53.44 -26.57
CA PRO A 153 -14.68 52.40 -25.97
C PRO A 153 -14.40 51.00 -26.56
N THR A 154 -14.02 50.92 -27.85
CA THR A 154 -13.60 49.64 -28.46
C THR A 154 -12.34 49.08 -27.81
N VAL A 155 -11.28 49.89 -27.68
CA VAL A 155 -10.02 49.47 -27.05
C VAL A 155 -10.25 49.06 -25.59
N LEU A 156 -11.10 49.81 -24.90
CA LEU A 156 -11.41 49.58 -23.49
C LEU A 156 -12.22 48.30 -23.26
N GLY A 157 -13.27 48.08 -24.07
CA GLY A 157 -14.05 46.84 -24.06
C GLY A 157 -13.15 45.63 -24.34
N PHE A 158 -12.25 45.76 -25.33
CA PHE A 158 -11.25 44.74 -25.62
C PHE A 158 -10.37 44.44 -24.41
N LEU A 159 -9.76 45.45 -23.80
CA LEU A 159 -8.82 45.26 -22.69
C LEU A 159 -9.50 44.63 -21.48
N VAL A 160 -10.69 45.11 -21.11
CA VAL A 160 -11.46 44.59 -19.95
C VAL A 160 -11.83 43.12 -20.16
N SER A 161 -12.36 42.79 -21.33
CA SER A 161 -12.80 41.43 -21.65
C SER A 161 -11.63 40.47 -21.82
N TYR A 162 -10.55 40.92 -22.47
CA TYR A 162 -9.32 40.16 -22.65
C TYR A 162 -8.66 39.80 -21.32
N ILE A 163 -8.44 40.79 -20.46
CA ILE A 163 -7.83 40.55 -19.15
C ILE A 163 -8.78 39.69 -18.30
N GLY A 164 -10.08 39.99 -18.31
CA GLY A 164 -11.09 39.23 -17.55
C GLY A 164 -11.15 37.75 -17.93
N ALA A 165 -11.25 37.45 -19.22
CA ALA A 165 -11.21 36.08 -19.72
C ALA A 165 -9.89 35.39 -19.35
N ARG A 166 -8.76 36.08 -19.50
CA ARG A 166 -7.43 35.51 -19.23
C ARG A 166 -7.19 35.22 -17.74
N THR A 167 -7.75 36.00 -16.82
CA THR A 167 -7.56 35.78 -15.38
C THR A 167 -8.61 34.84 -14.80
N TRP A 168 -9.89 35.04 -15.11
CA TRP A 168 -10.98 34.35 -14.41
C TRP A 168 -11.25 32.94 -14.96
N LEU A 169 -11.28 32.76 -16.29
CA LEU A 169 -11.46 31.42 -16.88
C LEU A 169 -10.27 30.51 -16.52
N MET A 170 -9.06 31.06 -16.51
CA MET A 170 -7.86 30.32 -16.14
C MET A 170 -7.92 29.80 -14.70
N GLU A 171 -8.35 30.64 -13.75
CA GLU A 171 -8.51 30.25 -12.34
C GLU A 171 -9.57 29.15 -12.20
N MET A 172 -10.73 29.28 -12.86
CA MET A 172 -11.76 28.24 -12.85
C MET A 172 -11.24 26.90 -13.39
N PHE A 173 -10.56 26.89 -14.54
CA PHE A 173 -10.02 25.64 -15.10
C PHE A 173 -8.99 24.98 -14.17
N THR A 174 -8.10 25.76 -13.55
CA THR A 174 -7.13 25.21 -12.60
C THR A 174 -7.75 24.62 -11.34
N GLU A 175 -8.80 25.25 -10.84
CA GLU A 175 -9.50 24.79 -9.63
C GLU A 175 -10.28 23.50 -9.90
N PHE A 176 -10.93 23.39 -11.07
CA PHE A 176 -11.64 22.18 -11.49
C PHE A 176 -10.69 21.00 -11.77
N ASP A 177 -9.59 21.20 -12.50
CA ASP A 177 -8.65 20.12 -12.82
C ASP A 177 -7.88 19.64 -11.57
N GLY A 178 -7.45 20.57 -10.72
CA GLY A 178 -6.76 20.26 -9.46
C GLY A 178 -7.66 19.53 -8.46
N GLY A 179 -8.94 19.93 -8.39
CA GLY A 179 -9.94 19.29 -7.53
C GLY A 179 -10.24 17.85 -7.93
N ILE A 180 -10.45 17.59 -9.22
CA ILE A 180 -10.77 16.24 -9.71
C ILE A 180 -9.57 15.29 -9.56
N ALA A 181 -8.37 15.73 -9.94
CA ALA A 181 -7.18 14.88 -9.84
C ALA A 181 -6.81 14.55 -8.38
N SER A 182 -6.93 15.52 -7.48
CA SER A 182 -6.69 15.30 -6.05
C SER A 182 -7.76 14.41 -5.41
N PHE A 183 -9.03 14.60 -5.77
CA PHE A 183 -10.12 13.74 -5.34
C PHE A 183 -9.92 12.30 -5.79
N VAL A 184 -9.68 12.06 -7.09
CA VAL A 184 -9.42 10.71 -7.63
C VAL A 184 -8.23 10.06 -6.93
N ARG A 185 -7.12 10.79 -6.74
CA ARG A 185 -5.93 10.28 -6.05
C ARG A 185 -6.23 9.92 -4.59
N SER A 186 -7.00 10.77 -3.89
CA SER A 186 -7.40 10.50 -2.50
C SER A 186 -8.29 9.27 -2.37
N GLN A 187 -9.25 9.10 -3.29
CA GLN A 187 -10.15 7.95 -3.32
C GLN A 187 -9.39 6.65 -3.66
N VAL A 188 -8.47 6.71 -4.63
CA VAL A 188 -7.60 5.58 -4.99
C VAL A 188 -6.71 5.18 -3.80
N ASN A 189 -6.10 6.15 -3.11
CA ASN A 189 -5.27 5.86 -1.94
C ASN A 189 -6.06 5.28 -0.77
N GLN A 190 -7.30 5.76 -0.52
CA GLN A 190 -8.17 5.19 0.50
C GLN A 190 -8.59 3.76 0.16
N ALA A 191 -8.89 3.47 -1.11
CA ALA A 191 -9.25 2.12 -1.56
C ALA A 191 -8.06 1.15 -1.54
N LEU A 192 -6.84 1.63 -1.81
CA LEU A 192 -5.62 0.80 -1.83
C LEU A 192 -5.00 0.60 -0.45
N ALA A 193 -5.24 1.48 0.51
CA ALA A 193 -4.68 1.39 1.86
C ALA A 193 -4.87 0.01 2.53
N PRO A 194 -6.09 -0.60 2.56
CA PRO A 194 -6.26 -1.92 3.18
C PRO A 194 -5.52 -3.03 2.41
N VAL A 195 -5.51 -2.97 1.07
CA VAL A 195 -4.80 -3.94 0.23
C VAL A 195 -3.29 -3.87 0.47
N GLN A 196 -2.75 -2.67 0.59
CA GLN A 196 -1.33 -2.47 0.86
C GLN A 196 -0.94 -3.02 2.23
N ALA A 197 -1.77 -2.77 3.26
CA ALA A 197 -1.56 -3.31 4.59
C ALA A 197 -1.60 -4.85 4.61
N GLU A 198 -2.54 -5.46 3.87
CA GLU A 198 -2.63 -6.92 3.73
C GLU A 198 -1.40 -7.50 3.01
N VAL A 199 -0.94 -6.86 1.93
CA VAL A 199 0.27 -7.27 1.22
C VAL A 199 1.49 -7.20 2.13
N ASP A 200 1.64 -6.12 2.89
CA ASP A 200 2.78 -5.95 3.81
C ASP A 200 2.75 -7.00 4.93
N GLN A 201 1.57 -7.32 5.46
CA GLN A 201 1.40 -8.37 6.46
C GLN A 201 1.76 -9.75 5.89
N VAL A 202 1.26 -10.11 4.71
CA VAL A 202 1.59 -11.38 4.05
C VAL A 202 3.08 -11.49 3.77
N GLN A 203 3.73 -10.40 3.37
CA GLN A 203 5.18 -10.39 3.17
C GLN A 203 5.96 -10.61 4.48
N GLN A 204 5.51 -10.02 5.59
CA GLN A 204 6.12 -10.23 6.91
C GLN A 204 5.95 -11.69 7.36
N ASP A 205 4.75 -12.25 7.23
CA ASP A 205 4.47 -13.66 7.56
C ASP A 205 5.32 -14.63 6.73
N GLN A 206 5.48 -14.35 5.43
CA GLN A 206 6.35 -15.12 4.56
C GLN A 206 7.83 -15.03 4.96
N ARG A 207 8.31 -13.86 5.37
CA ARG A 207 9.70 -13.69 5.83
C ARG A 207 9.95 -14.45 7.12
N ALA A 208 9.07 -14.31 8.10
CA ALA A 208 9.14 -15.03 9.37
C ALA A 208 9.11 -16.56 9.16
N LEU A 209 8.25 -17.04 8.27
CA LEU A 209 8.22 -18.45 7.90
C LEU A 209 9.54 -18.90 7.27
N ARG A 210 10.06 -18.18 6.26
CA ARG A 210 11.33 -18.55 5.61
C ARG A 210 12.49 -18.62 6.58
N GLU A 211 12.56 -17.68 7.52
CA GLU A 211 13.60 -17.67 8.56
C GLU A 211 13.48 -18.88 9.49
N LEU A 212 12.26 -19.17 9.98
CA LEU A 212 12.00 -20.37 10.78
C LEU A 212 12.39 -21.65 10.04
N LEU A 213 11.99 -21.78 8.77
CA LEU A 213 12.32 -22.93 7.92
C LEU A 213 13.84 -23.09 7.79
N ALA A 214 14.55 -22.01 7.47
CA ALA A 214 16.00 -22.05 7.30
C ALA A 214 16.71 -22.49 8.58
N VAL A 215 16.28 -21.99 9.75
CA VAL A 215 16.88 -22.33 11.05
C VAL A 215 16.54 -23.77 11.45
N VAL A 216 15.29 -24.21 11.27
CA VAL A 216 14.88 -25.59 11.57
C VAL A 216 15.60 -26.57 10.65
N ASP A 217 15.67 -26.31 9.34
CA ASP A 217 16.35 -27.17 8.39
C ASP A 217 17.86 -27.23 8.66
N ALA A 218 18.49 -26.09 8.97
CA ALA A 218 19.91 -26.06 9.36
C ALA A 218 20.16 -26.83 10.67
N GLN A 219 19.24 -26.74 11.63
CA GLN A 219 19.32 -27.52 12.86
C GLN A 219 19.19 -29.02 12.59
N LEU A 220 18.35 -29.43 11.65
CA LEU A 220 18.09 -30.84 11.36
C LEU A 220 19.09 -31.46 10.38
N ASP A 221 19.81 -30.66 9.61
CA ASP A 221 20.89 -31.13 8.73
C ASP A 221 22.14 -31.47 9.55
N SER A 222 22.50 -32.75 9.62
CA SER A 222 23.72 -33.22 10.31
C SER A 222 25.02 -32.81 9.62
N ARG A 223 24.99 -32.41 8.34
CA ARG A 223 26.18 -32.03 7.55
C ARG A 223 26.50 -30.55 7.66
N GLY A 224 25.53 -29.74 8.08
CA GLY A 224 25.65 -28.30 8.20
C GLY A 224 26.09 -27.81 9.59
N PRO A 225 26.46 -26.53 9.70
CA PRO A 225 26.71 -25.88 10.98
C PRO A 225 25.42 -25.76 11.80
N GLU A 226 25.52 -25.94 13.12
CA GLU A 226 24.36 -25.77 14.00
C GLU A 226 24.01 -24.29 14.17
N PRO A 227 22.73 -23.91 14.01
CA PRO A 227 22.28 -22.57 14.37
C PRO A 227 22.36 -22.34 15.88
N ARG A 228 22.29 -21.08 16.30
CA ARG A 228 22.21 -20.74 17.72
C ARG A 228 20.87 -21.20 18.28
N LEU A 229 20.92 -21.96 19.38
CA LEU A 229 19.71 -22.51 20.02
C LEU A 229 18.77 -21.42 20.53
N ASP A 230 19.31 -20.29 20.99
CA ASP A 230 18.50 -19.13 21.41
C ASP A 230 17.67 -18.58 20.24
N THR A 231 18.27 -18.49 19.05
CA THR A 231 17.57 -18.05 17.83
C THR A 231 16.46 -19.01 17.43
N LEU A 232 16.72 -20.32 17.49
CA LEU A 232 15.70 -21.35 17.24
C LEU A 232 14.53 -21.24 18.23
N ALA A 233 14.83 -21.10 19.52
CA ALA A 233 13.83 -20.96 20.57
C ALA A 233 12.98 -19.70 20.39
N ASP A 234 13.62 -18.55 20.13
CA ASP A 234 12.94 -17.28 19.89
C ASP A 234 12.00 -17.33 18.68
N LEU A 235 12.43 -17.98 17.59
CA LEU A 235 11.62 -18.13 16.38
C LEU A 235 10.40 -19.04 16.64
N LEU A 236 10.58 -20.17 17.33
CA LEU A 236 9.48 -21.08 17.65
C LEU A 236 8.50 -20.50 18.68
N ALA A 237 8.98 -19.70 19.62
CA ALA A 237 8.14 -18.97 20.57
C ALA A 237 7.20 -17.99 19.85
N LYS A 238 7.73 -17.24 18.87
CA LYS A 238 6.97 -16.28 18.05
C LYS A 238 6.15 -16.93 16.93
N ALA A 239 6.45 -18.18 16.59
CA ALA A 239 5.79 -18.89 15.50
C ALA A 239 4.29 -19.11 15.76
N THR A 240 3.49 -19.08 14.69
CA THR A 240 2.07 -19.45 14.73
C THR A 240 1.89 -20.96 14.97
N PRO A 241 0.71 -21.43 15.42
CA PRO A 241 0.46 -22.85 15.60
C PRO A 241 0.73 -23.70 14.34
N ALA A 242 0.42 -23.18 13.15
CA ALA A 242 0.69 -23.86 11.89
C ALA A 242 2.19 -23.99 11.59
N GLN A 243 2.98 -22.96 11.92
CA GLN A 243 4.42 -22.96 11.77
C GLN A 243 5.11 -23.95 12.74
N ARG A 244 4.65 -24.01 14.00
CA ARG A 244 5.15 -25.00 14.97
C ARG A 244 4.82 -26.43 14.55
N GLU A 245 3.61 -26.65 14.02
CA GLU A 245 3.21 -27.95 13.48
C GLU A 245 4.05 -28.36 12.27
N TYR A 246 4.45 -27.41 11.41
CA TYR A 246 5.42 -27.68 10.34
C TYR A 246 6.76 -28.16 10.93
N ALA A 247 7.34 -27.41 11.87
CA ALA A 247 8.62 -27.77 12.49
C ALA A 247 8.55 -29.15 13.17
N PHE A 248 7.44 -29.45 13.85
CA PHE A 248 7.19 -30.76 14.44
C PHE A 248 7.14 -31.89 13.38
N ARG A 249 6.49 -31.66 12.24
CA ARG A 249 6.46 -32.63 11.12
C ARG A 249 7.86 -32.84 10.53
N SER A 250 8.66 -31.80 10.41
CA SER A 250 10.05 -31.91 9.94
C SER A 250 10.88 -32.76 10.90
N VAL A 251 10.79 -32.49 12.21
CA VAL A 251 11.46 -33.29 13.24
C VAL A 251 11.03 -34.76 13.21
N THR A 252 9.72 -35.03 13.20
CA THR A 252 9.21 -36.41 13.21
C THR A 252 9.62 -37.17 11.96
N LYS A 253 9.65 -36.50 10.80
CA LYS A 253 10.16 -37.07 9.54
C LYS A 253 11.63 -37.46 9.66
N VAL A 254 12.47 -36.57 10.19
CA VAL A 254 13.89 -36.85 10.41
C VAL A 254 14.08 -38.01 11.37
N ARG A 255 13.39 -38.03 12.52
CA ARG A 255 13.50 -39.11 13.52
C ARG A 255 13.06 -40.47 13.01
N ARG A 256 11.95 -40.54 12.28
CA ARG A 256 11.32 -41.80 11.86
C ARG A 256 11.89 -42.37 10.55
N SER A 257 12.72 -41.60 9.84
CA SER A 257 13.34 -42.06 8.60
C SER A 257 14.48 -43.06 8.90
N PRO A 258 14.47 -44.27 8.31
CA PRO A 258 15.53 -45.26 8.51
C PRO A 258 16.91 -44.81 8.04
N SER A 259 16.96 -43.90 7.06
CA SER A 259 18.20 -43.40 6.45
C SER A 259 18.85 -42.23 7.19
N THR A 260 18.20 -41.70 8.23
CA THR A 260 18.74 -40.59 9.03
C THR A 260 19.88 -41.10 9.92
N ASP A 261 20.97 -40.35 9.98
CA ASP A 261 22.10 -40.64 10.87
C ASP A 261 21.80 -40.27 12.34
N ASP A 262 22.62 -40.79 13.25
CA ASP A 262 22.43 -40.59 14.70
C ASP A 262 22.60 -39.13 15.14
N LEU A 263 23.44 -38.36 14.44
CA LEU A 263 23.65 -36.95 14.77
C LEU A 263 22.40 -36.13 14.43
N ALA A 264 21.83 -36.32 13.23
CA ALA A 264 20.56 -35.70 12.84
C ALA A 264 19.43 -36.08 13.80
N ARG A 265 19.36 -37.35 14.25
CA ARG A 265 18.40 -37.77 15.29
C ARG A 265 18.61 -37.00 16.60
N ARG A 266 19.85 -36.86 17.09
CA ARG A 266 20.16 -36.09 18.31
C ARG A 266 19.81 -34.60 18.17
N ARG A 267 20.07 -34.02 17.00
CA ARG A 267 19.78 -32.61 16.71
C ARG A 267 18.29 -32.26 16.69
N THR A 268 17.40 -33.25 16.70
CA THR A 268 15.95 -33.03 16.86
C THR A 268 15.55 -32.64 18.28
N ILE A 269 16.34 -33.02 19.30
CA ILE A 269 16.02 -32.78 20.71
C ILE A 269 15.91 -31.29 21.04
N PRO A 270 16.86 -30.41 20.64
CA PRO A 270 16.71 -28.97 20.85
C PRO A 270 15.45 -28.37 20.20
N VAL A 271 15.08 -28.83 18.99
CA VAL A 271 13.85 -28.37 18.32
C VAL A 271 12.61 -28.80 19.12
N LEU A 272 12.58 -30.04 19.60
CA LEU A 272 11.48 -30.56 20.41
C LEU A 272 11.36 -29.85 21.76
N ARG A 273 12.48 -29.53 22.42
CA ARG A 273 12.48 -28.72 23.66
C ARG A 273 11.89 -27.34 23.39
N ALA A 274 12.36 -26.63 22.37
CA ALA A 274 11.84 -25.33 22.00
C ALA A 274 10.35 -25.36 21.62
N LEU A 275 9.87 -26.42 20.96
CA LEU A 275 8.44 -26.62 20.67
C LEU A 275 7.61 -26.81 21.94
N VAL A 276 8.11 -27.60 22.90
CA VAL A 276 7.46 -27.81 24.20
C VAL A 276 7.40 -26.50 25.01
N ASP A 277 8.47 -25.71 24.99
CA ASP A 277 8.52 -24.42 25.67
C ASP A 277 7.55 -23.40 25.03
N ALA A 278 7.43 -23.41 23.70
CA ALA A 278 6.56 -22.52 22.95
C ALA A 278 5.06 -22.88 23.03
N ASP A 279 4.73 -24.16 23.23
CA ASP A 279 3.35 -24.64 23.43
C ASP A 279 3.29 -25.79 24.46
N PRO A 280 3.32 -25.47 25.77
CA PRO A 280 3.38 -26.47 26.83
C PRO A 280 2.18 -27.41 26.89
N GLY A 281 1.03 -27.00 26.32
CA GLY A 281 -0.22 -27.76 26.30
C GLY A 281 -0.28 -28.81 25.18
N ARG A 282 0.62 -28.73 24.19
CA ARG A 282 0.65 -29.68 23.08
C ARG A 282 1.36 -30.98 23.47
N TYR A 283 0.59 -31.92 24.00
CA TYR A 283 1.10 -33.21 24.49
C TYR A 283 1.95 -34.00 23.47
N ALA A 284 1.67 -33.85 22.16
CA ALA A 284 2.40 -34.55 21.11
C ALA A 284 3.88 -34.14 21.05
N TYR A 285 4.19 -32.87 21.34
CA TYR A 285 5.56 -32.37 21.36
C TYR A 285 6.34 -33.00 22.51
N ARG A 286 5.73 -33.07 23.69
CA ARG A 286 6.31 -33.71 24.89
C ARG A 286 6.53 -35.22 24.69
N ALA A 287 5.56 -35.91 24.10
CA ALA A 287 5.70 -37.34 23.85
C ALA A 287 6.85 -37.66 22.88
N GLU A 288 6.97 -36.87 21.81
CA GLU A 288 8.06 -37.03 20.84
C GLU A 288 9.42 -36.66 21.47
N LEU A 289 9.46 -35.60 22.31
CA LEU A 289 10.64 -35.23 23.10
C LEU A 289 11.07 -36.37 24.03
N GLY A 290 10.15 -36.92 24.81
CA GLY A 290 10.44 -38.01 25.73
C GLY A 290 10.91 -39.27 25.00
N SER A 291 10.30 -39.59 23.86
CA SER A 291 10.78 -40.66 22.97
C SER A 291 12.22 -40.40 22.48
N ALA A 292 12.54 -39.17 22.06
CA ALA A 292 13.88 -38.79 21.59
C ALA A 292 14.93 -38.82 22.70
N LEU A 293 14.58 -38.39 23.91
CA LEU A 293 15.44 -38.47 25.09
C LEU A 293 15.74 -39.92 25.47
N ALA A 294 14.76 -40.82 25.35
CA ALA A 294 14.95 -42.24 25.61
C ALA A 294 15.94 -42.88 24.61
N ASP A 295 15.90 -42.50 23.33
CA ASP A 295 16.82 -43.01 22.31
C ASP A 295 18.28 -42.65 22.60
N VAL A 296 18.53 -41.52 23.27
CA VAL A 296 19.89 -41.05 23.61
C VAL A 296 20.35 -41.47 25.00
N GLY A 297 19.56 -42.25 25.73
CA GLY A 297 19.89 -42.74 27.07
C GLY A 297 19.49 -41.81 28.22
N GLU A 298 18.83 -40.67 27.95
CA GLU A 298 18.34 -39.74 28.98
C GLU A 298 17.01 -40.24 29.58
N HIS A 299 16.99 -41.49 30.06
CA HIS A 299 15.77 -42.22 30.42
C HIS A 299 14.94 -41.56 31.53
N HIS A 300 15.57 -40.98 32.55
CA HIS A 300 14.85 -40.28 33.62
C HIS A 300 14.11 -39.02 33.11
N ARG A 301 14.75 -38.25 32.21
CA ARG A 301 14.11 -37.08 31.60
C ARG A 301 13.04 -37.48 30.60
N ALA A 302 13.27 -38.57 29.88
CA ALA A 302 12.27 -39.16 28.99
C ALA A 302 10.98 -39.53 29.73
N LEU A 303 11.10 -40.16 30.91
CA LEU A 303 9.96 -40.51 31.76
C LEU A 303 9.16 -39.27 32.17
N ALA A 304 9.83 -38.22 32.66
CA ALA A 304 9.17 -36.99 33.06
C ALA A 304 8.35 -36.35 31.93
N GLU A 305 8.89 -36.28 30.71
CA GLU A 305 8.17 -35.73 29.55
C GLU A 305 7.01 -36.61 29.11
N LEU A 306 7.18 -37.94 29.13
CA LEU A 306 6.12 -38.89 28.74
C LEU A 306 4.99 -38.92 29.76
N ASP A 307 5.29 -38.80 31.05
CA ASP A 307 4.28 -38.69 32.11
C ASP A 307 3.43 -37.44 31.94
N GLN A 308 4.06 -36.29 31.68
CA GLN A 308 3.33 -35.05 31.40
C GLN A 308 2.53 -35.14 30.10
N ALA A 309 3.08 -35.76 29.05
CA ALA A 309 2.37 -35.96 27.79
C ALA A 309 1.11 -36.83 27.97
N ILE A 310 1.20 -37.93 28.73
CA ILE A 310 0.07 -38.81 29.02
C ILE A 310 -0.97 -38.10 29.88
N ALA A 311 -0.53 -37.33 30.89
CA ALA A 311 -1.42 -36.54 31.73
C ALA A 311 -2.21 -35.50 30.91
N LEU A 312 -1.55 -34.78 30.01
CA LEU A 312 -2.17 -33.78 29.12
C LEU A 312 -3.08 -34.41 28.07
N ARG A 313 -2.71 -35.57 27.52
CA ARG A 313 -3.53 -36.32 26.55
C ARG A 313 -4.82 -36.85 27.20
N GLY A 314 -4.74 -37.27 28.46
CA GLY A 314 -5.82 -37.97 29.15
C GLY A 314 -6.03 -39.38 28.60
N ALA A 315 -7.25 -39.68 28.15
CA ALA A 315 -7.63 -41.01 27.69
C ALA A 315 -6.74 -41.51 26.52
N PRO A 316 -6.37 -42.81 26.49
CA PRO A 316 -5.55 -43.36 25.41
C PRO A 316 -6.20 -43.22 24.04
N THR A 317 -5.45 -42.78 23.03
CA THR A 317 -5.93 -42.79 21.65
C THR A 317 -5.61 -44.12 20.97
N LYS A 318 -6.25 -44.38 19.82
CA LYS A 318 -6.01 -45.60 19.03
C LYS A 318 -4.65 -45.61 18.32
N SER A 319 -4.01 -44.46 18.13
CA SER A 319 -2.84 -44.31 17.24
C SER A 319 -1.54 -43.91 17.92
N ASP A 320 -1.59 -43.26 19.09
CA ASP A 320 -0.36 -42.90 19.82
C ASP A 320 0.31 -44.12 20.47
N TRP A 321 1.63 -44.08 20.70
CA TRP A 321 2.38 -45.17 21.33
C TRP A 321 3.09 -44.68 22.61
N PHE A 322 2.46 -43.76 23.35
CA PHE A 322 3.13 -43.07 24.46
C PHE A 322 3.45 -43.99 25.62
N GLU A 323 2.53 -44.87 25.99
CA GLU A 323 2.73 -45.86 27.05
C GLU A 323 3.83 -46.84 26.69
N PHE A 324 3.94 -47.24 25.42
CA PHE A 324 5.07 -48.05 24.96
C PHE A 324 6.39 -47.29 25.10
N HIS A 325 6.46 -46.03 24.67
CA HIS A 325 7.67 -45.22 24.84
C HIS A 325 8.03 -45.02 26.31
N ARG A 326 7.03 -44.91 27.21
CA ARG A 326 7.22 -44.80 28.65
C ARG A 326 7.75 -46.10 29.26
N ALA A 327 7.17 -47.25 28.88
CA ALA A 327 7.67 -48.56 29.28
C ALA A 327 9.11 -48.79 28.81
N ARG A 328 9.42 -48.38 27.57
CA ARG A 328 10.78 -48.44 27.02
C ARG A 328 11.76 -47.59 27.82
N ALA A 329 11.39 -46.35 28.14
CA ALA A 329 12.22 -45.47 28.96
C ALA A 329 12.43 -46.05 30.38
N ARG A 330 11.38 -46.63 30.98
CA ARG A 330 11.46 -47.29 32.30
C ARG A 330 12.37 -48.51 32.29
N LEU A 331 12.36 -49.33 31.24
CA LEU A 331 13.33 -50.42 31.10
C LEU A 331 14.76 -49.93 30.90
N GLY A 332 14.93 -48.75 30.28
CA GLY A 332 16.23 -48.10 30.09
C GLY A 332 16.87 -47.62 31.39
N THR A 333 16.09 -47.31 32.43
CA THR A 333 16.65 -46.96 33.76
C THR A 333 17.17 -48.19 34.53
N ILE A 334 16.92 -49.40 34.03
CA ILE A 334 17.24 -50.66 34.70
C ILE A 334 18.40 -51.33 33.95
N PRO A 335 19.50 -51.68 34.64
CA PRO A 335 20.61 -52.39 34.02
C PRO A 335 20.13 -53.63 33.23
N PRO A 336 20.71 -53.95 32.07
CA PRO A 336 20.26 -55.08 31.24
C PRO A 336 20.21 -56.44 31.97
N THR A 337 21.10 -56.64 32.95
CA THR A 337 21.22 -57.86 33.75
C THR A 337 20.32 -57.88 34.99
N ALA A 338 19.66 -56.76 35.31
CA ALA A 338 18.82 -56.62 36.50
C ALA A 338 17.34 -56.81 36.16
N THR A 339 16.62 -57.46 37.08
CA THR A 339 15.16 -57.53 37.05
C THR A 339 14.56 -56.26 37.68
N PRO A 340 13.47 -55.70 37.12
CA PRO A 340 12.72 -54.63 37.74
C PRO A 340 12.23 -55.01 39.14
N ASP A 341 12.19 -54.06 40.06
CA ASP A 341 11.49 -54.22 41.33
C ASP A 341 9.97 -54.41 41.11
N PRO A 342 9.21 -54.91 42.10
CA PRO A 342 7.78 -55.21 41.93
C PRO A 342 6.92 -54.02 41.50
N GLU A 343 7.25 -52.80 41.95
CA GLU A 343 6.51 -51.59 41.61
C GLU A 343 6.77 -51.20 40.15
N THR A 344 8.03 -51.17 39.75
CA THR A 344 8.44 -50.93 38.37
C THR A 344 7.86 -51.98 37.42
N ALA A 345 7.83 -53.26 37.82
CA ALA A 345 7.21 -54.34 37.06
C ALA A 345 5.68 -54.19 36.91
N ALA A 346 4.99 -53.67 37.93
CA ALA A 346 3.56 -53.36 37.84
C ALA A 346 3.30 -52.23 36.82
N LEU A 347 4.06 -51.13 36.91
CA LEU A 347 3.96 -50.00 35.97
C LEU A 347 4.28 -50.41 34.52
N LEU A 348 5.24 -51.30 34.31
CA LEU A 348 5.54 -51.86 32.98
C LEU A 348 4.34 -52.64 32.42
N ARG A 349 3.71 -53.49 33.23
CA ARG A 349 2.53 -54.26 32.81
C ARG A 349 1.36 -53.34 32.45
N ASP A 350 1.12 -52.29 33.23
CA ASP A 350 0.05 -51.33 32.96
C ASP A 350 0.26 -50.60 31.63
N ASP A 351 1.46 -50.07 31.41
CA ASP A 351 1.81 -49.36 30.17
C ASP A 351 1.72 -50.28 28.94
N LEU A 352 2.27 -51.49 29.05
CA LEU A 352 2.29 -52.45 27.96
C LEU A 352 0.89 -53.01 27.68
N ALA A 353 0.02 -53.16 28.68
CA ALA A 353 -1.37 -53.54 28.47
C ALA A 353 -2.12 -52.49 27.64
N VAL A 354 -1.86 -51.19 27.85
CA VAL A 354 -2.44 -50.12 27.02
C VAL A 354 -1.92 -50.20 25.59
N ALA A 355 -0.61 -50.39 25.41
CA ALA A 355 0.00 -50.53 24.08
C ALA A 355 -0.51 -51.78 23.34
N TRP A 356 -0.66 -52.92 24.03
CA TRP A 356 -1.08 -54.21 23.47
C TRP A 356 -2.45 -54.17 22.81
N ARG A 357 -3.37 -53.34 23.33
CA ARG A 357 -4.70 -53.14 22.73
C ARG A 357 -4.64 -52.54 21.32
N LYS A 358 -3.51 -51.96 20.91
CA LYS A 358 -3.34 -51.29 19.60
C LYS A 358 -2.84 -52.31 18.55
N PRO A 359 -3.59 -52.58 17.47
CA PRO A 359 -3.16 -53.51 16.41
C PRO A 359 -1.80 -53.14 15.80
N SER A 360 -1.53 -51.84 15.65
CA SER A 360 -0.26 -51.34 15.11
C SER A 360 0.94 -51.69 15.99
N PHE A 361 0.75 -51.69 17.31
CA PHE A 361 1.81 -52.06 18.25
C PHE A 361 2.11 -53.55 18.20
N ARG A 362 1.06 -54.40 18.14
CA ARG A 362 1.22 -55.85 17.97
C ARG A 362 1.99 -56.18 16.69
N ALA A 363 1.62 -55.56 15.57
CA ALA A 363 2.32 -55.74 14.29
C ALA A 363 3.80 -55.30 14.37
N TYR A 364 4.08 -54.16 15.01
CA TYR A 364 5.44 -53.70 15.24
C TYR A 364 6.25 -54.66 16.09
N LEU A 365 5.70 -55.15 17.21
CA LEU A 365 6.40 -56.08 18.09
C LEU A 365 6.72 -57.39 17.35
N THR A 366 5.76 -57.95 16.61
CA THR A 366 6.00 -59.12 15.76
C THR A 366 7.12 -58.86 14.76
N GLN A 367 7.12 -57.72 14.08
CA GLN A 367 8.17 -57.36 13.13
C GLN A 367 9.54 -57.24 13.82
N VAL A 368 9.63 -56.59 14.98
CA VAL A 368 10.89 -56.38 15.70
C VAL A 368 11.47 -57.71 16.19
N LEU A 369 10.63 -58.62 16.69
CA LEU A 369 11.06 -59.93 17.19
C LEU A 369 11.54 -60.90 16.08
N THR A 370 11.26 -60.57 14.80
CA THR A 370 11.83 -61.32 13.66
C THR A 370 13.21 -60.81 13.23
N LYS A 371 13.70 -59.71 13.83
CA LYS A 371 15.06 -59.20 13.57
C LYS A 371 16.09 -60.10 14.27
N HIS A 372 17.35 -60.00 13.85
CA HIS A 372 18.44 -60.71 14.52
C HIS A 372 18.58 -60.30 15.99
N ALA A 373 19.00 -61.24 16.84
CA ALA A 373 19.18 -61.03 18.29
C ALA A 373 20.16 -59.90 18.64
N ASP A 374 21.09 -59.59 17.75
CA ASP A 374 22.04 -58.48 17.90
C ASP A 374 21.42 -57.09 17.64
N ASN A 375 20.18 -57.03 17.17
CA ASN A 375 19.48 -55.77 16.96
C ASN A 375 19.09 -55.14 18.31
N PRO A 376 19.46 -53.88 18.59
CA PRO A 376 19.10 -53.22 19.85
C PRO A 376 17.60 -53.17 20.12
N GLU A 377 16.77 -53.03 19.08
CA GLU A 377 15.31 -53.03 19.24
C GLU A 377 14.79 -54.43 19.60
N HIS A 378 15.42 -55.49 19.07
CA HIS A 378 15.08 -56.87 19.41
C HIS A 378 15.34 -57.14 20.89
N GLN A 379 16.52 -56.76 21.39
CA GLN A 379 16.88 -56.95 22.80
C GLN A 379 15.93 -56.20 23.75
N VAL A 380 15.51 -55.00 23.38
CA VAL A 380 14.53 -54.23 24.15
C VAL A 380 13.15 -54.89 24.11
N ALA A 381 12.73 -55.40 22.95
CA ALA A 381 11.47 -56.11 22.79
C ALA A 381 11.42 -57.41 23.60
N GLU A 382 12.51 -58.20 23.60
CA GLU A 382 12.63 -59.41 24.43
C GLU A 382 12.50 -59.09 25.92
N ARG A 383 13.16 -58.01 26.39
CA ARG A 383 13.03 -57.56 27.79
C ARG A 383 11.61 -57.15 28.17
N MET A 384 10.76 -56.80 27.20
CA MET A 384 9.35 -56.45 27.44
C MET A 384 8.42 -57.67 27.51
N LEU A 385 8.78 -58.79 26.88
CA LEU A 385 7.92 -59.98 26.77
C LEU A 385 7.33 -60.46 28.10
N PRO A 386 8.09 -60.54 29.22
CA PRO A 386 7.55 -61.03 30.50
C PRO A 386 6.46 -60.13 31.10
N TYR A 387 6.32 -58.90 30.61
CA TYR A 387 5.38 -57.89 31.12
C TYR A 387 4.19 -57.65 30.19
N LEU A 388 4.08 -58.39 29.07
CA LEU A 388 2.92 -58.32 28.20
C LEU A 388 1.74 -59.12 28.76
N PRO A 389 0.49 -58.77 28.39
CA PRO A 389 -0.68 -59.58 28.71
C PRO A 389 -0.53 -61.03 28.21
N PRO A 390 -1.11 -62.04 28.90
CA PRO A 390 -0.90 -63.46 28.60
C PRO A 390 -1.43 -63.95 27.24
N ASP A 391 -2.18 -63.14 26.49
CA ASP A 391 -2.65 -63.46 25.12
C ASP A 391 -1.53 -63.36 24.04
N VAL A 392 -0.26 -63.44 24.43
CA VAL A 392 0.86 -63.55 23.51
C VAL A 392 0.93 -65.02 23.07
N ASP A 393 0.43 -65.33 21.87
CA ASP A 393 0.73 -66.61 21.21
C ASP A 393 2.26 -66.71 21.02
N ALA A 394 2.93 -67.26 22.02
CA ALA A 394 4.35 -67.54 22.06
C ALA A 394 4.72 -68.75 21.18
N THR A 395 4.12 -68.89 19.99
CA THR A 395 4.36 -69.98 19.04
C THR A 395 4.79 -69.46 17.67
N THR A 396 5.73 -68.52 17.64
CA THR A 396 6.54 -68.22 16.43
C THR A 396 8.04 -68.14 16.74
N HIS A 397 8.49 -68.75 17.84
CA HIS A 397 9.90 -69.03 18.10
C HIS A 397 10.15 -70.54 18.09
N ASP A 398 9.85 -71.16 16.95
CA ASP A 398 10.54 -72.37 16.52
C ASP A 398 10.53 -72.41 14.99
N SER A 399 11.68 -72.77 14.41
CA SER A 399 12.01 -72.94 12.98
C SER A 399 12.27 -71.70 12.10
N ARG A 400 13.50 -71.16 12.15
CA ARG A 400 14.57 -71.41 11.15
C ARG A 400 15.82 -70.55 11.40
#